data_AF-A0A6J6CZY7-F1
#
_entry.id   AF-A0A6J6CZY7-F1
#
_cell.length_a   1.000
_cell.length_b   1.000
_cell.length_c   1.000
_cell.angle_alpha   90.00
_cell.angle_beta   90.00
_cell.angle_gamma   90.00
#
_symmetry.space_group_name_H-M   'P 1'
#
loop_
_entity.id
_entity.type
_entity.pdbx_description
1 polymer ?
#
loop_
_entity_poly.entity_id
_entity_poly.type
_entity_poly.pdbx_seq_one_letter_code
_entity_poly.pdbx_strand_id
1 'polypeptide(L)'
;MFKKGSDYLPTGDLIEPTGQPWDDTFKDVIGLPEIIWPGAARVSIESDSPYWTVYTEHEDGICVEPVTAPPDCQNLGIVGDSYIEMLITFEEDY
;
A
#
# COMPACT_ATOMS: atom_id res chain seq x y z
N MET A 1 4.27 0.74 9.09
CA MET A 1 4.75 0.00 7.90
C MET A 1 5.54 -1.22 8.35
N PHE A 2 5.62 -2.26 7.54
CA PHE A 2 6.55 -3.35 7.79
C PHE A 2 7.98 -2.86 7.58
N LYS A 3 8.88 -3.20 8.51
CA LYS A 3 10.31 -2.90 8.36
C LYS A 3 10.87 -3.73 7.21
N LYS A 4 11.51 -3.06 6.25
CA LYS A 4 12.19 -3.70 5.13
C LYS A 4 13.57 -4.22 5.53
N GLY A 5 13.84 -5.49 5.22
CA GLY A 5 15.14 -6.15 5.37
C GLY A 5 16.13 -5.73 4.29
N SER A 6 17.38 -6.14 4.43
CA SER A 6 18.43 -5.88 3.43
C SER A 6 18.22 -6.64 2.11
N ASP A 7 17.37 -7.66 2.13
CA ASP A 7 16.90 -8.45 1.00
C ASP A 7 15.60 -7.92 0.39
N TYR A 8 15.16 -6.73 0.82
CA TYR A 8 13.92 -6.07 0.41
C TYR A 8 12.63 -6.78 0.87
N LEU A 9 12.72 -7.83 1.68
CA LEU A 9 11.56 -8.49 2.25
C LEU A 9 11.18 -7.89 3.62
N PRO A 10 9.90 -7.91 4.00
CA PRO A 10 9.48 -7.54 5.34
C PRO A 10 10.15 -8.41 6.42
N THR A 11 10.65 -7.79 7.50
CA THR A 11 11.22 -8.55 8.63
C THR A 11 10.16 -9.08 9.61
N GLY A 12 8.89 -8.71 9.41
CA GLY A 12 7.78 -8.97 10.32
C GLY A 12 7.56 -7.89 11.40
N ASP A 13 8.57 -7.05 11.67
CA ASP A 13 8.44 -5.94 12.61
C ASP A 13 7.64 -4.78 11.99
N LEU A 14 6.82 -4.11 12.80
CA LEU A 14 6.17 -2.85 12.43
C LEU A 14 6.98 -1.65 12.95
N ILE A 15 7.16 -0.66 12.10
CA ILE A 15 7.79 0.63 12.41
C ILE A 15 6.89 1.78 11.98
N GLU A 16 7.15 2.97 12.51
CA GLU A 16 6.54 4.20 12.01
C GLU A 16 6.88 4.42 10.53
N PRO A 17 5.93 4.91 9.71
CA PRO A 17 6.17 5.26 8.31
C PRO A 17 7.40 6.16 8.12
N THR A 18 8.29 5.77 7.21
CA THR A 18 9.41 6.62 6.76
C THR A 18 8.96 7.58 5.67
N GLY A 19 9.78 8.58 5.34
CA GLY A 19 9.56 9.42 4.16
C GLY A 19 9.72 8.63 2.85
N GLN A 20 9.14 9.17 1.78
CA GLN A 20 9.28 8.65 0.40
C GLN A 20 10.74 8.73 -0.11
N PRO A 21 11.11 7.92 -1.13
CA PRO A 21 10.23 7.03 -1.90
C PRO A 21 9.89 5.74 -1.15
N TRP A 22 8.75 5.16 -1.49
CA TRP A 22 8.25 3.91 -0.90
C TRP A 22 8.30 2.77 -1.91
N ASP A 23 8.60 1.59 -1.39
CA ASP A 23 8.32 0.27 -1.97
C ASP A 23 8.08 -0.64 -0.76
N ASP A 24 6.95 -0.39 -0.10
CA ASP A 24 6.74 -0.83 1.28
C ASP A 24 5.28 -1.17 1.53
N THR A 25 5.04 -2.15 2.42
CA THR A 25 3.70 -2.51 2.86
C THR A 25 3.36 -1.81 4.18
N PHE A 26 2.23 -1.11 4.16
CA PHE A 26 1.62 -0.42 5.28
C PHE A 26 0.52 -1.27 5.90
N LYS A 27 0.27 -1.05 7.19
CA LYS A 27 -0.81 -1.66 7.96
C LYS A 27 -1.45 -0.56 8.81
N ASP A 28 -2.70 -0.77 9.18
CA ASP A 28 -3.46 0.14 10.06
C ASP A 28 -3.56 1.55 9.44
N VAL A 29 -3.78 1.60 8.12
CA VAL A 29 -3.99 2.83 7.35
C VAL A 29 -5.25 3.53 7.84
N ILE A 30 -5.15 4.83 8.10
CA ILE A 30 -6.25 5.65 8.61
C ILE A 30 -6.76 6.53 7.46
N GLY A 31 -8.07 6.46 7.22
CA GLY A 31 -8.73 7.24 6.18
C GLY A 31 -8.76 6.53 4.83
N LEU A 32 -9.04 7.29 3.78
CA LEU A 32 -9.19 6.81 2.41
C LEU A 32 -7.90 7.09 1.64
N PRO A 33 -7.15 6.09 1.16
CA PRO A 33 -6.00 6.30 0.29
C PRO A 33 -6.39 6.98 -1.02
N GLU A 34 -5.58 7.96 -1.42
CA GLU A 34 -5.86 8.77 -2.61
C GLU A 34 -4.60 9.07 -3.39
N ILE A 35 -4.76 9.13 -4.71
CA ILE A 35 -3.79 9.67 -5.63
C ILE A 35 -4.38 10.96 -6.19
N ILE A 36 -3.62 12.05 -6.07
CA ILE A 36 -4.05 13.37 -6.50
C ILE A 36 -3.06 13.87 -7.55
N TRP A 37 -3.56 14.13 -8.76
CA TRP A 37 -2.89 14.89 -9.81
C TRP A 37 -3.56 16.27 -9.88
N PRO A 38 -2.99 17.31 -9.24
CA PRO A 38 -3.65 18.61 -9.12
C PRO A 38 -3.97 19.24 -10.48
N GLY A 39 -5.22 19.68 -10.63
CA GLY A 39 -5.78 20.24 -11.86
C GLY A 39 -6.09 19.22 -12.95
N ALA A 40 -6.06 17.91 -12.64
CA ALA A 40 -6.28 16.86 -13.61
C ALA A 40 -7.23 15.76 -13.11
N ALA A 41 -6.86 15.07 -12.02
CA ALA A 41 -7.64 13.94 -11.54
C ALA A 41 -7.36 13.58 -10.07
N ARG A 42 -8.33 12.90 -9.47
CA ARG A 42 -8.20 12.18 -8.20
C ARG A 42 -8.64 10.75 -8.38
N VAL A 43 -7.90 9.84 -7.77
CA VAL A 43 -8.28 8.43 -7.58
C VAL A 43 -8.38 8.17 -6.09
N SER A 44 -9.54 7.70 -5.64
CA SER A 44 -9.74 7.24 -4.27
C SER A 44 -9.94 5.73 -4.27
N ILE A 45 -9.31 5.05 -3.31
CA ILE A 45 -9.25 3.58 -3.28
C ILE A 45 -9.76 3.10 -1.93
N GLU A 46 -10.89 2.39 -1.94
CA GLU A 46 -11.45 1.72 -0.77
C GLU A 46 -11.15 0.23 -0.85
N SER A 47 -10.75 -0.38 0.25
CA SER A 47 -10.61 -1.84 0.34
C SER A 47 -10.85 -2.32 1.77
N ASP A 48 -11.32 -3.55 1.90
CA ASP A 48 -11.43 -4.26 3.18
C ASP A 48 -10.08 -4.77 3.71
N SER A 49 -9.01 -4.65 2.92
CA SER A 49 -7.70 -5.11 3.33
C SER A 49 -7.05 -4.24 4.41
N PRO A 50 -6.46 -4.88 5.45
CA PRO A 50 -5.64 -4.19 6.43
C PRO A 50 -4.21 -3.91 5.92
N TYR A 51 -3.81 -4.40 4.74
CA TYR A 51 -2.46 -4.29 4.19
C TYR A 51 -2.44 -3.55 2.84
N TRP A 52 -1.57 -2.57 2.73
CA TRP A 52 -1.46 -1.69 1.57
C TRP A 52 -0.01 -1.57 1.12
N THR A 53 0.35 -2.12 -0.02
CA THR A 53 1.66 -1.88 -0.62
C THR A 53 1.62 -0.60 -1.43
N VAL A 54 2.56 0.30 -1.18
CA VAL A 54 2.68 1.57 -1.91
C VAL A 54 4.06 1.66 -2.54
N TYR A 55 4.08 1.88 -3.85
CA TYR A 55 5.29 2.03 -4.65
C TYR A 55 5.35 3.42 -5.28
N THR A 56 6.46 4.13 -5.06
CA THR A 56 6.71 5.49 -5.58
C THR A 56 8.17 5.70 -6.01
N GLU A 57 8.95 4.64 -6.26
CA GLU A 57 10.36 4.80 -6.66
C GLU A 57 10.53 5.20 -8.14
N HIS A 58 9.57 4.84 -9.02
CA HIS A 58 9.64 5.16 -10.44
C HIS A 58 9.11 6.58 -10.71
N GLU A 59 9.76 7.30 -11.64
CA GLU A 59 9.39 8.69 -11.96
C GLU A 59 8.04 8.83 -12.68
N ASP A 60 7.71 7.87 -13.54
CA ASP A 60 6.50 7.89 -14.36
C ASP A 60 5.29 7.15 -13.77
N GLY A 61 5.43 6.52 -12.60
CA GLY A 61 4.40 5.59 -12.12
C GLY A 61 4.39 5.40 -10.62
N ILE A 62 3.19 5.24 -10.09
CA ILE A 62 2.95 4.89 -8.69
C ILE A 62 2.00 3.70 -8.61
N CYS A 63 2.13 2.90 -7.56
CA CYS A 63 1.19 1.84 -7.25
C CYS A 63 0.64 2.04 -5.84
N VAL A 64 -0.67 1.86 -5.68
CA VAL A 64 -1.35 1.81 -4.38
C VAL A 64 -2.19 0.53 -4.39
N GLU A 65 -1.73 -0.46 -3.64
CA GLU A 65 -2.14 -1.85 -3.81
C GLU A 65 -2.67 -2.43 -2.49
N PRO A 66 -3.99 -2.56 -2.33
CA PRO A 66 -4.54 -3.45 -1.33
C PRO A 66 -4.08 -4.89 -1.59
N VAL A 67 -3.51 -5.54 -0.57
CA VAL A 67 -3.04 -6.94 -0.66
C VAL A 67 -3.59 -7.74 0.52
N THR A 68 -3.84 -9.04 0.37
CA THR A 68 -4.41 -9.82 1.48
C THR A 68 -3.41 -10.10 2.61
N ALA A 69 -2.11 -9.99 2.33
CA ALA A 69 -1.01 -10.11 3.28
C ALA A 69 0.26 -9.43 2.73
N PRO A 70 1.23 -9.05 3.58
CA PRO A 70 2.50 -8.50 3.12
C PRO A 70 3.32 -9.54 2.33
N PRO A 71 4.32 -9.10 1.54
CA PRO A 71 5.31 -10.00 0.94
C PRO A 71 5.94 -10.91 2.01
N ASP A 72 6.30 -12.13 1.60
CA ASP A 72 6.91 -13.15 2.47
C ASP A 72 6.05 -13.60 3.69
N CYS A 73 4.75 -13.32 3.68
CA CYS A 73 3.85 -13.62 4.80
C CYS A 73 3.90 -15.07 5.30
N GLN A 74 4.07 -16.04 4.39
CA GLN A 74 4.17 -17.46 4.74
C GLN A 74 5.37 -17.73 5.67
N ASN A 75 6.53 -17.13 5.40
CA ASN A 75 7.73 -17.31 6.23
C ASN A 75 7.66 -16.49 7.53
N LEU A 76 6.88 -15.42 7.53
CA LEU A 76 6.62 -14.58 8.71
C LEU A 76 5.52 -15.14 9.62
N GLY A 77 4.86 -16.25 9.23
CA GLY A 77 3.73 -16.81 9.97
C GLY A 77 2.48 -15.93 9.96
N ILE A 78 2.38 -15.01 8.99
CA ILE A 78 1.22 -14.14 8.78
C ILE A 78 0.29 -14.84 7.78
N VAL A 79 -0.95 -15.06 8.19
CA VAL A 79 -2.00 -15.60 7.32
C VAL A 79 -2.85 -14.44 6.85
N GLY A 80 -2.83 -14.19 5.54
CA GLY A 80 -3.74 -13.25 4.90
C GLY A 80 -5.11 -13.85 4.65
N ASP A 81 -6.05 -12.99 4.25
CA ASP A 81 -7.35 -13.44 3.78
C ASP A 81 -7.28 -14.11 2.40
N SER A 82 -8.26 -14.96 2.12
CA SER A 82 -8.41 -15.60 0.79
C SER A 82 -9.18 -14.74 -0.21
N TYR A 83 -9.64 -13.57 0.24
CA TYR A 83 -10.50 -12.66 -0.50
C TYR A 83 -10.09 -11.23 -0.16
N ILE A 84 -10.25 -10.35 -1.13
CA ILE A 84 -10.13 -8.91 -0.98
C ILE A 84 -11.12 -8.26 -1.95
N GLU A 85 -11.75 -7.19 -1.52
CA GLU A 85 -12.53 -6.31 -2.38
C GLU A 85 -11.90 -4.92 -2.44
N MET A 86 -12.06 -4.29 -3.59
CA MET A 86 -11.61 -2.92 -3.79
C MET A 86 -12.62 -2.17 -4.66
N LEU A 87 -12.92 -0.94 -4.25
CA LEU A 87 -13.62 0.05 -5.06
C LEU A 87 -12.64 1.16 -5.43
N ILE A 88 -12.51 1.42 -6.73
CA ILE A 88 -11.74 2.55 -7.25
C ILE A 88 -12.72 3.57 -7.79
N THR A 89 -12.64 4.79 -7.28
CA THR A 89 -13.40 5.93 -7.81
C THR A 89 -12.45 6.90 -8.50
N PHE A 90 -12.83 7.37 -9.68
CA PHE A 90 -12.08 8.34 -10.47
C PHE A 90 -12.89 9.64 -10.62
N GLU A 91 -12.25 10.76 -10.31
CA GLU A 91 -12.81 12.11 -10.44
C GLU A 91 -11.90 12.96 -11.33
N GLU A 92 -12.47 13.61 -12.34
CA GLU A 92 -11.77 14.57 -13.22
C GLU A 92 -11.83 16.00 -12.64
N ASP A 93 -10.92 16.87 -13.08
CA ASP A 93 -10.88 18.31 -12.73
C ASP A 93 -10.68 18.61 -11.22
N TYR A 94 -9.93 17.76 -10.52
CA TYR A 94 -9.62 17.88 -9.08
C TYR A 94 -8.44 18.82 -8.79
#